data_AF-A0AAX3W3U2-F1
#
_entry.id   AF-A0AAX3W3U2-F1
#
_cell.length_a   1.000
_cell.length_b   1.000
_cell.length_c   1.000
_cell.angle_alpha   90.00
_cell.angle_beta   90.00
_cell.angle_gamma   90.00
#
_symmetry.space_group_name_H-M   'P 1'
#
loop_
_entity.id
_entity.type
_entity.pdbx_description
1 polymer ?
#
loop_
_entity_poly.entity_id
_entity_poly.type
_entity_poly.pdbx_seq_one_letter_code
_entity_poly.pdbx_strand_id
1 'polypeptide(L)'
;MQYGKHPLFLFSFISVIVVAIPIRFIRNIPLLGKAIVSSSNTTMLTTLRITVFILVTLMLLTSIFNLDIALGAFLAGILINVVLKTFSPQQGEEISHKVEVVGFSFLIPVFFITNGMNIDLFKVLAEWQLLIAMVIFIVIVRGLIVFLRESLTKTYSDLETRTEKIALGLYSATGLPIIVAVTSIAEIAGIIESDISAIIITSGGITVLIFPFIANIILSKKV
;
A
#
# COMPACT_ATOMS: atom_id res chain seq x y z
N MET A 1 27.49 4.99 13.71
CA MET A 1 27.72 3.56 14.06
C MET A 1 27.31 2.71 12.87
N GLN A 2 28.25 1.94 12.36
CA GLN A 2 28.31 1.42 10.99
C GLN A 2 27.70 0.00 10.93
N TYR A 3 26.38 -0.11 10.85
CA TYR A 3 25.72 -1.41 10.63
C TYR A 3 25.64 -1.72 9.13
N GLY A 4 26.55 -2.60 8.70
CA GLY A 4 26.40 -3.61 7.64
C GLY A 4 25.97 -3.14 6.25
N LYS A 5 26.83 -3.32 5.25
CA LYS A 5 26.61 -2.97 3.83
C LYS A 5 25.39 -3.63 3.14
N HIS A 6 24.55 -4.39 3.83
CA HIS A 6 23.42 -5.15 3.26
C HIS A 6 22.23 -5.35 4.24
N PRO A 7 21.62 -4.29 4.79
CA PRO A 7 20.53 -4.44 5.77
C PRO A 7 19.31 -5.15 5.17
N LEU A 8 19.06 -4.97 3.87
CA LEU A 8 17.95 -5.61 3.13
C LEU A 8 18.08 -7.13 3.04
N PHE A 9 19.28 -7.64 2.72
CA PHE A 9 19.52 -9.08 2.62
C PHE A 9 19.39 -9.76 3.98
N LEU A 10 19.94 -9.13 5.03
CA LEU A 10 19.83 -9.62 6.40
C LEU A 10 18.37 -9.60 6.89
N PHE A 11 17.64 -8.51 6.64
CA PHE A 11 16.22 -8.40 6.94
C PHE A 11 15.40 -9.49 6.23
N SER A 12 15.60 -9.68 4.93
CA SER A 12 14.88 -10.69 4.15
C SER A 12 15.15 -12.10 4.69
N PHE A 13 16.42 -12.42 4.96
CA PHE A 13 16.81 -13.72 5.51
C PHE A 13 16.19 -13.97 6.90
N ILE A 14 16.26 -12.99 7.81
CA ILE A 14 15.67 -13.10 9.15
C ILE A 14 14.15 -13.23 9.07
N SER A 15 13.49 -12.47 8.19
CA SER A 15 12.04 -12.53 8.00
C SER A 15 11.57 -13.93 7.60
N VAL A 16 12.29 -14.57 6.66
CA VAL A 16 12.02 -15.96 6.28
C VAL A 16 12.19 -16.89 7.47
N ILE A 17 13.25 -16.72 8.27
CA ILE A 17 13.50 -17.56 9.46
C ILE A 17 12.39 -17.39 10.50
N VAL A 18 12.02 -16.16 10.81
CA VAL A 18 10.99 -15.81 11.80
C VAL A 18 9.65 -16.44 11.45
N VAL A 19 9.33 -16.57 10.15
CA VAL A 19 8.10 -17.24 9.71
C VAL A 19 8.28 -18.75 9.58
N ALA A 20 9.39 -19.22 9.00
CA ALA A 20 9.59 -20.63 8.67
C ALA A 20 9.84 -21.52 9.89
N ILE A 21 10.57 -21.04 10.92
CA ILE A 21 10.88 -21.84 12.11
C ILE A 21 9.61 -22.21 12.91
N PRO A 22 8.74 -21.27 13.31
CA PRO A 22 7.51 -21.61 14.05
C PRO A 22 6.63 -22.57 13.26
N ILE A 23 6.53 -22.38 11.95
CA ILE A 23 5.72 -23.21 11.07
C ILE A 23 6.28 -24.63 10.96
N ARG A 24 7.60 -24.77 10.82
CA ARG A 24 8.28 -26.08 10.79
C ARG A 24 8.15 -26.80 12.13
N PHE A 25 8.19 -26.06 13.24
CA PHE A 25 7.98 -26.60 14.58
C PHE A 25 6.54 -27.11 14.78
N ILE A 26 5.53 -26.31 14.40
CA ILE A 26 4.10 -26.69 14.44
C ILE A 26 3.85 -27.93 13.58
N ARG A 27 4.49 -28.05 12.42
CA ARG A 27 4.38 -29.22 11.53
C ARG A 27 4.85 -30.52 12.18
N ASN A 28 5.92 -30.45 12.97
CA ASN A 28 6.52 -31.65 13.58
C ASN A 28 5.74 -32.15 14.80
N ILE A 29 4.76 -31.39 15.30
CA ILE A 29 3.94 -31.76 16.48
C ILE A 29 2.49 -32.00 16.01
N PRO A 30 2.09 -33.26 15.77
CA PRO A 30 0.79 -33.58 15.16
C PRO A 30 -0.41 -33.14 16.02
N LEU A 31 -0.23 -32.97 17.33
CA LEU A 31 -1.25 -32.42 18.24
C LEU A 31 -1.50 -30.92 18.01
N LEU A 32 -0.47 -30.13 17.72
CA LEU A 32 -0.60 -28.69 17.45
C LEU A 32 -1.19 -28.46 16.05
N GLY A 33 -0.75 -29.23 15.06
CA GLY A 33 -1.36 -29.21 13.72
C GLY A 33 -2.83 -29.59 13.75
N LYS A 34 -3.19 -30.67 14.46
CA LYS A 34 -4.60 -31.06 14.65
C LYS A 34 -5.39 -30.04 15.45
N ALA A 35 -4.82 -29.40 16.48
CA ALA A 35 -5.50 -28.35 17.24
C ALA A 35 -5.84 -27.13 16.36
N ILE A 36 -4.90 -26.67 15.53
CA ILE A 36 -5.13 -25.54 14.61
C ILE A 36 -6.20 -25.89 13.57
N VAL A 37 -6.16 -27.11 13.01
CA VAL A 37 -7.15 -27.60 12.03
C VAL A 37 -8.51 -27.90 12.67
N SER A 38 -8.56 -28.39 13.92
CA SER A 38 -9.82 -28.63 14.63
C SER A 38 -10.47 -27.33 15.10
N SER A 39 -9.67 -26.32 15.44
CA SER A 39 -10.16 -24.97 15.78
C SER A 39 -10.60 -24.18 14.54
N SER A 40 -10.08 -24.48 13.35
CA SER A 40 -10.56 -23.83 12.12
C SER A 40 -11.99 -24.19 11.75
N ASN A 41 -12.51 -25.34 12.21
CA ASN A 41 -13.88 -25.76 11.93
C ASN A 41 -14.95 -25.08 12.82
N THR A 42 -14.56 -24.32 13.86
CA THR A 42 -15.54 -23.66 14.74
C THR A 42 -15.31 -22.18 14.98
N THR A 43 -14.12 -21.61 14.71
CA THR A 43 -13.97 -20.17 14.46
C THR A 43 -12.60 -19.88 13.83
N MET A 44 -12.59 -19.44 12.56
CA MET A 44 -11.41 -19.02 11.77
C MET A 44 -10.59 -17.84 12.38
N LEU A 45 -10.80 -17.50 13.65
CA LEU A 45 -10.13 -16.42 14.38
C LEU A 45 -8.66 -16.71 14.67
N THR A 46 -8.29 -17.97 14.91
CA THR A 46 -6.90 -18.32 15.25
C THR A 46 -5.97 -18.03 14.08
N THR A 47 -6.38 -18.36 12.86
CA THR A 47 -5.55 -18.13 11.67
C THR A 47 -5.44 -16.64 11.33
N LEU A 48 -6.50 -15.85 11.56
CA LEU A 48 -6.44 -14.39 11.46
C LEU A 48 -5.49 -13.79 12.50
N ARG A 49 -5.51 -14.27 13.75
CA ARG A 49 -4.57 -13.81 14.80
C ARG A 49 -3.12 -14.12 14.44
N ILE A 50 -2.84 -15.32 13.91
CA ILE A 50 -1.49 -15.67 13.44
C ILE A 50 -1.07 -14.77 12.28
N THR A 51 -1.98 -14.48 11.35
CA THR A 51 -1.75 -13.56 10.22
C THR A 51 -1.38 -12.16 10.70
N VAL A 52 -2.18 -11.60 11.61
CA VAL A 52 -1.91 -10.29 12.23
C VAL A 52 -0.60 -10.32 13.05
N PHE A 53 -0.33 -11.41 13.76
CA PHE A 53 0.91 -11.57 14.52
C PHE A 53 2.15 -11.56 13.61
N ILE A 54 2.12 -12.29 12.50
CA ILE A 54 3.21 -12.28 11.50
C ILE A 54 3.36 -10.89 10.89
N LEU A 55 2.24 -10.25 10.53
CA LEU A 55 2.22 -8.88 9.98
C LEU A 55 2.93 -7.89 10.93
N VAL A 56 2.49 -7.83 12.19
CA VAL A 56 3.06 -6.93 13.21
C VAL A 56 4.53 -7.28 13.48
N THR A 57 4.88 -8.57 13.58
CA THR A 57 6.26 -8.99 13.84
C THR A 57 7.20 -8.53 12.74
N LEU A 58 6.82 -8.69 11.46
CA LEU A 58 7.66 -8.29 10.34
C LEU A 58 7.71 -6.77 10.15
N MET A 59 6.65 -6.05 10.48
CA MET A 59 6.64 -4.57 10.55
C MET A 59 7.54 -4.04 11.67
N LEU A 60 7.57 -4.69 12.84
CA LEU A 60 8.49 -4.35 13.93
C LEU A 60 9.93 -4.65 13.53
N LEU A 61 10.15 -5.78 12.86
CA LEU A 61 11.46 -6.15 12.35
C LEU A 61 11.99 -5.11 11.35
N THR A 62 11.20 -4.66 10.37
CA THR A 62 11.64 -3.59 9.45
C THR A 62 11.99 -2.30 10.19
N SER A 63 11.22 -1.93 11.21
CA SER A 63 11.52 -0.76 12.04
C SER A 63 12.88 -0.89 12.76
N ILE A 64 13.22 -2.07 13.30
CA ILE A 64 14.54 -2.33 13.91
C ILE A 64 15.67 -2.16 12.88
N PHE A 65 15.44 -2.54 11.62
CA PHE A 65 16.39 -2.38 10.53
C PHE A 65 16.39 -0.97 9.91
N ASN A 66 15.60 -0.02 10.45
CA ASN A 66 15.37 1.31 9.88
C ASN A 66 14.94 1.27 8.40
N LEU A 67 14.15 0.25 8.05
CA LEU A 67 13.54 0.09 6.73
C LEU A 67 12.09 0.58 6.75
N ASP A 68 11.55 0.85 5.57
CA ASP A 68 10.14 1.21 5.41
C ASP A 68 9.23 0.10 5.98
N ILE A 69 8.32 0.49 6.87
CA ILE A 69 7.36 -0.41 7.52
C ILE A 69 6.47 -1.11 6.48
N ALA A 70 6.17 -0.46 5.36
CA ALA A 70 5.40 -1.03 4.26
C ALA A 70 6.08 -2.27 3.65
N LEU A 71 7.42 -2.32 3.64
CA LEU A 71 8.17 -3.50 3.18
C LEU A 71 7.91 -4.72 4.07
N GLY A 72 7.80 -4.51 5.38
CA GLY A 72 7.50 -5.56 6.35
C GLY A 72 6.10 -6.12 6.15
N ALA A 73 5.13 -5.23 5.94
CA ALA A 73 3.76 -5.61 5.63
C ALA A 73 3.66 -6.38 4.30
N PHE A 74 4.36 -5.94 3.26
CA PHE A 74 4.42 -6.62 1.98
C PHE A 74 5.04 -8.02 2.08
N LEU A 75 6.16 -8.14 2.79
CA LEU A 75 6.83 -9.43 2.99
C LEU A 75 5.99 -10.39 3.83
N ALA A 76 5.26 -9.89 4.84
CA ALA A 76 4.30 -10.67 5.58
C ALA A 76 3.22 -11.27 4.67
N GLY A 77 2.64 -10.47 3.78
CA GLY A 77 1.66 -10.95 2.80
C GLY A 77 2.20 -12.08 1.92
N ILE A 78 3.42 -11.93 1.41
CA ILE A 78 4.09 -12.98 0.59
C ILE A 78 4.29 -14.26 1.40
N LEU A 79 4.90 -14.16 2.58
CA LEU A 79 5.24 -15.33 3.40
C LEU A 79 3.98 -16.06 3.87
N ILE A 80 2.94 -15.33 4.26
CA ILE A 80 1.64 -15.90 4.63
C ILE A 80 1.00 -16.59 3.42
N ASN A 81 1.04 -16.00 2.22
CA ASN A 81 0.49 -16.65 1.02
C ASN A 81 1.19 -17.98 0.70
N VAL A 82 2.53 -18.01 0.77
CA VAL A 82 3.33 -19.22 0.55
C VAL A 82 2.96 -20.30 1.56
N VAL A 83 2.81 -19.92 2.83
CA VAL A 83 2.43 -20.83 3.91
C VAL A 83 1.02 -21.38 3.66
N LEU A 84 0.02 -20.52 3.48
CA LEU A 84 -1.38 -20.95 3.35
C LEU A 84 -1.59 -21.86 2.13
N LYS A 85 -0.94 -21.57 0.99
CA LYS A 85 -0.94 -22.47 -0.19
C LYS A 85 -0.33 -23.84 0.10
N THR A 86 0.64 -23.92 0.99
CA THR A 86 1.32 -25.18 1.35
C THR A 86 0.49 -26.04 2.30
N PHE A 87 -0.22 -25.43 3.26
CA PHE A 87 -0.92 -26.17 4.33
C PHE A 87 -2.41 -26.38 4.07
N SER A 88 -3.12 -25.42 3.47
CA SER A 88 -4.57 -25.47 3.29
C SER A 88 -5.02 -24.46 2.22
N PRO A 89 -5.01 -24.83 0.93
CA PRO A 89 -5.35 -23.92 -0.17
C PRO A 89 -6.72 -23.25 -0.02
N GLN A 90 -7.73 -24.01 0.44
CA GLN A 90 -9.09 -23.51 0.67
C GLN A 90 -9.17 -22.48 1.81
N GLN A 91 -8.33 -22.60 2.85
CA GLN A 91 -8.29 -21.64 3.95
C GLN A 91 -7.60 -20.32 3.55
N GLY A 92 -6.68 -20.39 2.58
CA GLY A 92 -5.91 -19.23 2.12
C GLY A 92 -6.79 -18.12 1.55
N GLU A 93 -7.79 -18.48 0.76
CA GLU A 93 -8.71 -17.53 0.13
C GLU A 93 -9.61 -16.86 1.17
N GLU A 94 -10.16 -17.63 2.12
CA GLU A 94 -11.02 -17.07 3.16
C GLU A 94 -10.26 -16.14 4.10
N ILE A 95 -8.98 -16.43 4.42
CA ILE A 95 -8.14 -15.53 5.22
C ILE A 95 -7.82 -14.25 4.46
N SER A 96 -7.47 -14.35 3.17
CA SER A 96 -7.23 -13.19 2.31
C SER A 96 -8.45 -12.28 2.30
N HIS A 97 -9.64 -12.84 2.11
CA HIS A 97 -10.90 -12.09 2.14
C HIS A 97 -11.16 -11.43 3.51
N LYS A 98 -10.90 -12.12 4.63
CA LYS A 98 -11.07 -11.50 5.96
C LYS A 98 -10.08 -10.36 6.21
N VAL A 99 -8.82 -10.51 5.80
CA VAL A 99 -7.81 -9.44 5.90
C VAL A 99 -8.20 -8.25 5.02
N GLU A 100 -8.71 -8.53 3.82
CA GLU A 100 -9.23 -7.52 2.89
C GLU A 100 -10.40 -6.73 3.50
N VAL A 101 -11.36 -7.42 4.14
CA VAL A 101 -12.46 -6.77 4.87
C VAL A 101 -11.93 -5.84 5.96
N VAL A 102 -10.96 -6.28 6.77
CA VAL A 102 -10.34 -5.41 7.79
C VAL A 102 -9.64 -4.20 7.17
N GLY A 103 -8.94 -4.42 6.05
CA GLY A 103 -8.26 -3.37 5.30
C GLY A 103 -9.21 -2.31 4.76
N PHE A 104 -10.16 -2.72 3.92
CA PHE A 104 -11.07 -1.80 3.22
C PHE A 104 -12.16 -1.22 4.12
N SER A 105 -12.66 -1.96 5.11
CA SER A 105 -13.76 -1.48 5.96
C SER A 105 -13.29 -0.65 7.16
N PHE A 106 -12.04 -0.80 7.61
CA PHE A 106 -11.57 -0.13 8.82
C PHE A 106 -10.22 0.60 8.64
N LEU A 107 -9.15 -0.11 8.26
CA LEU A 107 -7.80 0.46 8.26
C LEU A 107 -7.62 1.59 7.24
N ILE A 108 -8.08 1.40 6.01
CA ILE A 108 -7.96 2.40 4.94
C ILE A 108 -8.78 3.67 5.26
N PRO A 109 -10.07 3.58 5.66
CA PRO A 109 -10.81 4.76 6.12
C PRO A 109 -10.17 5.51 7.28
N VAL A 110 -9.71 4.80 8.33
CA VAL A 110 -9.04 5.43 9.48
C VAL A 110 -7.74 6.14 9.05
N PHE A 111 -6.96 5.53 8.16
CA PHE A 111 -5.78 6.17 7.58
C PHE A 111 -6.13 7.49 6.88
N PHE A 112 -7.16 7.53 6.04
CA PHE A 112 -7.54 8.76 5.36
C PHE A 112 -8.10 9.83 6.30
N ILE A 113 -8.91 9.44 7.30
CA ILE A 113 -9.46 10.37 8.29
C ILE A 113 -8.34 11.03 9.08
N THR A 114 -7.44 10.23 9.64
CA THR A 114 -6.34 10.73 10.48
C THR A 114 -5.39 11.65 9.71
N ASN A 115 -5.04 11.31 8.48
CA ASN A 115 -4.21 12.18 7.64
C ASN A 115 -4.95 13.46 7.24
N GLY A 116 -6.26 13.39 6.96
CA GLY A 116 -7.07 14.58 6.68
C GLY A 116 -7.19 15.51 7.88
N MET A 117 -7.30 14.98 9.10
CA MET A 117 -7.38 15.77 10.33
C MET A 117 -6.14 16.61 10.62
N ASN A 118 -4.97 16.21 10.11
CA ASN A 118 -3.71 16.93 10.33
C ASN A 118 -3.50 18.11 9.37
N ILE A 119 -4.39 18.34 8.41
CA ILE A 119 -4.25 19.37 7.39
C ILE A 119 -4.91 20.67 7.84
N ASP A 120 -4.12 21.74 7.96
CA ASP A 120 -4.64 23.11 8.11
C ASP A 120 -5.03 23.67 6.74
N LEU A 121 -6.32 23.60 6.42
CA LEU A 121 -6.86 24.07 5.15
C LEU A 121 -6.64 25.57 4.93
N PHE A 122 -6.63 26.41 5.97
CA PHE A 122 -6.44 27.85 5.79
C PHE A 122 -5.02 28.17 5.33
N LYS A 123 -4.03 27.48 5.89
CA LYS A 123 -2.64 27.60 5.43
C LYS A 123 -2.45 27.09 4.01
N VAL A 124 -3.03 25.92 3.70
CA VAL A 124 -2.92 25.36 2.34
C VAL A 124 -3.56 26.28 1.30
N LEU A 125 -4.70 26.89 1.62
CA LEU A 125 -5.38 27.83 0.73
C LEU A 125 -4.68 29.20 0.63
N ALA A 126 -3.93 29.61 1.65
CA ALA A 126 -3.08 30.79 1.56
C ALA A 126 -1.99 30.61 0.47
N GLU A 127 -1.47 29.40 0.32
CA GLU A 127 -0.46 29.00 -0.67
C GLU A 127 -1.08 28.32 -1.91
N TRP A 128 -2.23 28.81 -2.39
CA TRP A 128 -2.99 28.20 -3.49
C TRP A 128 -2.19 28.05 -4.78
N GLN A 129 -1.21 28.91 -5.05
CA GLN A 129 -0.33 28.80 -6.21
C GLN A 129 0.52 27.53 -6.13
N LEU A 130 1.09 27.24 -4.96
CA LEU A 130 1.91 26.04 -4.74
C LEU A 130 1.04 24.78 -4.80
N LEU A 131 -0.17 24.83 -4.27
CA LEU A 131 -1.16 23.74 -4.37
C LEU A 131 -1.45 23.37 -5.83
N ILE A 132 -1.74 24.36 -6.68
CA ILE A 132 -2.00 24.15 -8.11
C ILE A 132 -0.73 23.64 -8.81
N ALA A 133 0.43 24.24 -8.51
CA ALA A 133 1.71 23.80 -9.07
C ALA A 133 1.98 22.33 -8.75
N MET A 134 1.68 21.88 -7.53
CA MET A 134 1.83 20.48 -7.13
C MET A 134 0.84 19.54 -7.81
N VAL A 135 -0.42 19.95 -8.00
CA VAL A 135 -1.40 19.15 -8.78
C VAL A 135 -0.94 18.99 -10.23
N ILE A 136 -0.46 20.08 -10.85
CA ILE A 136 0.09 20.06 -12.21
C ILE A 136 1.35 19.18 -12.26
N PHE A 137 2.22 19.28 -11.26
CA PHE A 137 3.41 18.45 -11.17
C PHE A 137 3.05 16.97 -11.12
N ILE A 138 2.08 16.57 -10.30
CA ILE A 138 1.60 15.17 -10.20
C ILE A 138 1.09 14.67 -11.55
N VAL A 139 0.27 15.45 -12.27
CA VAL A 139 -0.23 15.01 -13.57
C VAL A 139 0.88 14.91 -14.61
N ILE A 140 1.91 15.77 -14.56
CA ILE A 140 3.06 15.70 -15.45
C ILE A 140 3.92 14.47 -15.13
N VAL A 141 4.34 14.28 -13.88
CA VAL A 141 5.29 13.22 -13.54
C VAL A 141 4.67 11.82 -13.55
N ARG A 142 3.36 11.70 -13.41
CA ARG A 142 2.66 10.41 -13.40
C ARG A 142 1.76 10.23 -14.61
N GLY A 143 0.83 11.17 -14.82
CA GLY A 143 -0.19 11.03 -15.86
C GLY A 143 0.36 11.17 -17.28
N LEU A 144 1.16 12.21 -17.53
CA LEU A 144 1.78 12.46 -18.83
C LEU A 144 2.76 11.34 -19.19
N ILE A 145 3.54 10.83 -18.22
CA ILE A 145 4.45 9.70 -18.47
C ILE A 145 3.69 8.46 -18.94
N VAL A 146 2.59 8.11 -18.29
CA VAL A 146 1.74 6.98 -18.71
C VAL A 146 1.10 7.24 -20.07
N PHE A 147 0.57 8.43 -20.31
CA PHE A 147 0.02 8.81 -21.61
C PHE A 147 1.04 8.72 -22.74
N LEU A 148 2.26 9.22 -22.53
CA LEU A 148 3.35 9.15 -23.51
C LEU A 148 3.76 7.71 -23.76
N ARG A 149 3.85 6.88 -22.73
CA ARG A 149 4.12 5.44 -22.86
C ARG A 149 3.08 4.77 -23.76
N GLU A 150 1.79 5.00 -23.52
CA GLU A 150 0.70 4.46 -24.36
C GLU A 150 0.64 5.05 -25.77
N SER A 151 1.14 6.27 -25.96
CA SER A 151 1.10 6.95 -27.26
C SER A 151 2.28 6.61 -28.15
N LEU A 152 3.45 6.38 -27.56
CA LEU A 152 4.72 6.21 -28.29
C LEU A 152 5.14 4.76 -28.44
N THR A 153 4.63 3.85 -27.61
CA THR A 153 5.03 2.43 -27.63
C THR A 153 3.85 1.50 -27.85
N LYS A 154 4.11 0.30 -28.35
CA LYS A 154 3.10 -0.77 -28.39
C LYS A 154 3.02 -1.40 -27.00
N THR A 155 1.87 -1.23 -26.37
CA THR A 155 1.63 -1.55 -24.96
C THR A 155 0.69 -2.72 -24.75
N TYR A 156 0.08 -3.22 -25.82
CA TYR A 156 -0.92 -4.30 -25.80
C TYR A 156 -2.09 -4.01 -24.85
N SER A 157 -2.43 -2.74 -24.68
CA SER A 157 -3.49 -2.26 -23.79
C SER A 157 -4.87 -2.22 -24.47
N ASP A 158 -4.94 -2.56 -25.77
CA ASP A 158 -6.14 -2.44 -26.62
C ASP A 158 -6.77 -1.03 -26.64
N LEU A 159 -6.03 0.00 -26.21
CA LEU A 159 -6.47 1.39 -26.22
C LEU A 159 -6.21 2.04 -27.58
N GLU A 160 -7.27 2.23 -28.35
CA GLU A 160 -7.19 2.79 -29.69
C GLU A 160 -7.24 4.32 -29.71
N THR A 161 -8.03 4.93 -28.83
CA THR A 161 -8.31 6.37 -28.89
C THR A 161 -7.41 7.18 -27.96
N ARG A 162 -7.09 8.43 -28.37
CA ARG A 162 -6.36 9.37 -27.51
C ARG A 162 -7.08 9.63 -26.18
N THR A 163 -8.40 9.65 -26.20
CA THR A 163 -9.26 9.80 -25.02
C THR A 163 -9.03 8.71 -23.99
N GLU A 164 -8.99 7.44 -24.39
CA GLU A 164 -8.72 6.33 -23.48
C GLU A 164 -7.33 6.41 -22.87
N LYS A 165 -6.33 6.79 -23.67
CA LYS A 165 -4.94 6.99 -23.21
C LYS A 165 -4.83 8.13 -22.20
N ILE A 166 -5.55 9.23 -22.42
CA ILE A 166 -5.62 10.35 -21.47
C ILE A 166 -6.30 9.91 -20.17
N ALA A 167 -7.43 9.19 -20.27
CA ALA A 167 -8.15 8.68 -19.11
C ALA A 167 -7.27 7.74 -18.27
N LEU A 168 -6.51 6.85 -18.91
CA LEU A 168 -5.53 5.99 -18.22
C LEU A 168 -4.43 6.81 -17.53
N GLY A 169 -3.91 7.85 -18.17
CA GLY A 169 -2.98 8.80 -17.55
C GLY A 169 -3.57 9.47 -16.30
N LEU A 170 -4.82 9.93 -16.37
CA LEU A 170 -5.50 10.55 -15.23
C LEU A 170 -5.75 9.55 -14.08
N TYR A 171 -6.24 8.34 -14.37
CA TYR A 171 -6.44 7.30 -13.37
C TYR A 171 -5.13 6.92 -12.67
N SER A 172 -4.05 6.76 -13.43
CA SER A 172 -2.72 6.37 -12.91
C SER A 172 -2.00 7.48 -12.14
N ALA A 173 -2.37 8.75 -12.36
CA ALA A 173 -1.80 9.88 -11.64
C ALA A 173 -2.33 10.00 -10.19
N THR A 174 -3.45 9.35 -9.87
CA THR A 174 -3.95 9.27 -8.49
C THR A 174 -3.02 8.41 -7.62
N GLY A 175 -2.79 8.81 -6.36
CA GLY A 175 -2.01 7.99 -5.43
C GLY A 175 -1.80 8.62 -4.07
N LEU A 176 -2.88 9.14 -3.48
CA LEU A 176 -2.84 9.78 -2.17
C LEU A 176 -2.16 8.91 -1.08
N PRO A 177 -2.41 7.58 -0.96
CA PRO A 177 -1.78 6.79 0.10
C PRO A 177 -0.26 6.82 0.12
N ILE A 178 0.38 6.69 -1.04
CA ILE A 178 1.85 6.71 -1.12
C ILE A 178 2.40 8.12 -0.95
N ILE A 179 1.69 9.14 -1.45
CA ILE A 179 2.05 10.55 -1.25
C ILE A 179 2.07 10.85 0.25
N VAL A 180 0.99 10.52 0.97
CA VAL A 180 0.88 10.68 2.42
C VAL A 180 2.01 9.96 3.14
N ALA A 181 2.21 8.67 2.86
CA ALA A 181 3.22 7.87 3.56
C ALA A 181 4.63 8.47 3.44
N VAL A 182 5.07 8.80 2.22
CA VAL A 182 6.41 9.35 1.99
C VAL A 182 6.54 10.77 2.55
N THR A 183 5.50 11.59 2.40
CA THR A 183 5.51 12.98 2.87
C THR A 183 5.56 13.05 4.39
N SER A 184 4.77 12.25 5.11
CA SER A 184 4.82 12.18 6.57
C SER A 184 6.17 11.67 7.08
N ILE A 185 6.78 10.69 6.40
CA ILE A 185 8.14 10.24 6.75
C ILE A 185 9.16 11.36 6.55
N ALA A 186 9.06 12.09 5.44
CA ALA A 186 9.96 13.21 5.15
C ALA A 186 9.81 14.36 6.16
N GLU A 187 8.59 14.65 6.60
CA GLU A 187 8.28 15.64 7.63
C GLU A 187 8.87 15.22 8.99
N ILE A 188 8.64 13.98 9.42
CA ILE A 188 9.20 13.43 10.67
C ILE A 188 10.74 13.45 10.64
N ALA A 189 11.34 13.20 9.46
CA ALA A 189 12.79 13.27 9.26
C ALA A 189 13.33 14.70 9.18
N GLY A 190 12.48 15.73 9.20
CA GLY A 190 12.87 17.14 9.07
C GLY A 190 13.38 17.52 7.68
N ILE A 191 13.05 16.74 6.65
CA ILE A 191 13.43 17.00 5.26
C ILE A 191 12.52 18.09 4.65
N ILE A 192 11.25 18.10 5.05
CA ILE A 192 10.26 19.08 4.62
C ILE A 192 9.52 19.65 5.82
N GLU A 193 9.03 20.88 5.68
CA GLU A 193 8.22 21.56 6.68
C GLU A 193 6.77 21.04 6.65
N SER A 194 6.06 21.18 7.78
CA SER A 194 4.66 20.76 7.93
C SER A 194 3.73 21.43 6.92
N ASP A 195 4.00 22.69 6.58
CA ASP A 195 3.18 23.46 5.65
C ASP A 195 3.33 22.91 4.22
N ILE A 196 4.54 22.52 3.82
CA ILE A 196 4.80 21.84 2.54
C ILE A 196 4.19 20.44 2.51
N SER A 197 4.30 19.70 3.63
CA SER A 197 3.68 18.38 3.79
C SER A 197 2.17 18.44 3.57
N ALA A 198 1.50 19.38 4.23
CA ALA A 198 0.06 19.60 4.08
C ALA A 198 -0.32 19.94 2.64
N ILE A 199 0.44 20.80 1.95
CA ILE A 199 0.18 21.15 0.54
C ILE A 199 0.30 19.93 -0.37
N ILE A 200 1.38 19.16 -0.25
CA ILE A 200 1.62 17.96 -1.08
C ILE A 200 0.52 16.93 -0.87
N ILE A 201 0.15 16.66 0.38
CA ILE A 201 -0.93 15.72 0.73
C ILE A 201 -2.27 16.22 0.16
N THR A 202 -2.58 17.52 0.33
CA THR A 202 -3.82 18.10 -0.19
C THR A 202 -3.88 18.04 -1.71
N SER A 203 -2.78 18.34 -2.42
CA SER A 203 -2.69 18.16 -3.88
C SER A 203 -2.96 16.72 -4.28
N GLY A 204 -2.38 15.74 -3.56
CA GLY A 204 -2.69 14.32 -3.74
C GLY A 204 -4.18 14.02 -3.59
N GLY A 205 -4.85 14.60 -2.59
CA GLY A 205 -6.28 14.42 -2.36
C GLY A 205 -7.13 15.02 -3.48
N ILE A 206 -6.76 16.22 -3.95
CA ILE A 206 -7.39 16.86 -5.10
C ILE A 206 -7.29 15.98 -6.34
N THR A 207 -6.13 15.35 -6.60
CA THR A 207 -6.00 14.45 -7.75
C THR A 207 -6.92 13.24 -7.68
N VAL A 208 -7.10 12.65 -6.49
CA VAL A 208 -8.01 11.50 -6.28
C VAL A 208 -9.47 11.88 -6.54
N LEU A 209 -9.87 13.12 -6.23
CA LEU A 209 -11.22 13.60 -6.48
C LEU A 209 -11.42 13.98 -7.96
N ILE A 210 -10.51 14.79 -8.52
CA ILE A 210 -10.70 15.46 -9.80
C ILE A 210 -10.36 14.56 -10.98
N PHE A 211 -9.27 13.80 -10.93
CA PHE A 211 -8.78 13.08 -12.11
C PHE A 211 -9.72 11.96 -12.56
N PRO A 212 -10.25 11.08 -11.68
CA PRO A 212 -11.25 10.09 -12.06
C PRO A 212 -12.53 10.73 -12.61
N PHE A 213 -12.96 11.85 -12.04
CA PHE A 213 -14.14 12.58 -12.52
C PHE A 213 -13.95 13.10 -13.94
N ILE A 214 -12.82 13.76 -14.22
CA ILE A 214 -12.47 14.22 -15.57
C ILE A 214 -12.36 13.02 -16.52
N ALA A 215 -11.65 11.95 -16.13
CA ALA A 215 -11.50 10.75 -16.96
C ALA A 215 -12.86 10.16 -17.36
N ASN A 216 -13.80 10.06 -16.41
CA ASN A 216 -15.16 9.59 -16.69
C ASN A 216 -15.91 10.48 -17.66
N ILE A 217 -15.84 11.81 -17.54
CA ILE A 217 -16.50 12.74 -18.47
C ILE A 217 -15.94 12.60 -19.89
N ILE A 218 -14.63 12.45 -20.04
CA ILE A 218 -14.01 12.33 -21.36
C ILE A 218 -14.41 10.98 -21.99
N LEU A 219 -14.48 9.90 -21.19
CA LEU A 219 -14.93 8.58 -21.66
C LEU A 219 -16.42 8.54 -21.99
N SER A 220 -17.28 9.20 -21.22
CA SER A 220 -18.74 9.16 -21.40
C SER A 220 -19.21 9.88 -22.67
N LYS A 221 -18.42 10.79 -23.23
CA LYS A 221 -18.69 11.41 -24.54
C LYS A 221 -18.58 10.44 -25.73
N LYS A 222 -18.21 9.17 -25.48
CA LYS A 222 -18.04 8.11 -26.49
C LYS A 222 -19.23 7.14 -26.57
N VAL A 223 -20.26 7.29 -25.73
CA VAL A 223 -21.51 6.49 -25.77
C VAL A 223 -22.58 7.22 -26.56
#